data_AF-A0A652K7G1-F1
#
_entry.id   AF-A0A652K7G1-F1
#
_cell.length_a   1.000
_cell.length_b   1.000
_cell.length_c   1.000
_cell.angle_alpha   90.00
_cell.angle_beta   90.00
_cell.angle_gamma   90.00
#
_symmetry.space_group_name_H-M   'P 1'
#
loop_
_entity.id
_entity.type
_entity.pdbx_description
1 polymer ?
#
loop_
_entity_poly.entity_id
_entity_poly.type
_entity_poly.pdbx_seq_one_letter_code
_entity_poly.pdbx_strand_id
1 'polypeptide(L)'
;MTSQRTGARREVARVLAVCLLAAGLVGTVPAAAGTPTPADGPAVVPVQTTGPADRRFNLVFMGDGYTAAEMPAFRADLDRHLSTLWSIEPFASYRSYINVWAVEVPSAESGVDCDPGLDAPARDTALDMGFWGGCEAGSVQRLLTVDSRKAAALADLVPGTSAANRQVVALAHSSTYGGAGGGYATASGGNALSSLITPHEIGHSLGGLQDEYDYYARGVPGDTYSGPEPSSSHHTLLTERQMRDGRAKWWRWLGEESESGGVIGRHEGGMYRTKGVWRPSRHSLMKTLGYAFDQVEREVMVRAISAKVNLIQDHTPATAPIGADRTVWVDTLHPVGGALAVTWRLDGRTLPTRGARSVDLRPLRLSPGPHTLTATVTDPTPFVRDPAVRASAALTRTVTWTVDPALTTARDGTVPAFTGHTPVGAPVGARSVVHADTTHPTGRAPAVRWRLDGRLVTTGPNDRDLDLRSLPTRTGTHTLTARIAGTDEELTWTVDARPAAVSYALSAPLRTVGRHGRPVEYVYDGPFTMRLTARDDQEGAVVSQFRVDGDGWYTYYGWPTDADAPFRFTPGGTVIDDLVYGKLGRSRAVPWDDATPDYGTHRIEYRTIDAAGNIGRPREFLVTLVEP
;
A
#
# COMPACT_ATOMS: atom_id res chain seq x y z
N MET A 1 70.82 -15.22 31.03
CA MET A 1 71.57 -14.06 31.55
C MET A 1 71.34 -12.94 30.55
N THR A 2 70.46 -11.96 30.75
CA THR A 2 70.30 -10.92 31.80
C THR A 2 68.81 -10.50 31.79
N SER A 3 68.10 -10.46 32.93
CA SER A 3 67.83 -9.26 33.77
C SER A 3 67.14 -8.12 32.98
N GLN A 4 65.98 -7.54 33.31
CA GLN A 4 65.18 -7.45 34.54
C GLN A 4 63.80 -6.80 34.22
N ARG A 5 62.76 -7.24 34.97
CA ARG A 5 61.67 -6.49 35.65
C ARG A 5 61.11 -5.21 35.00
N THR A 6 59.80 -5.00 34.86
CA THR A 6 58.73 -4.89 35.89
C THR A 6 57.36 -4.96 35.18
N GLY A 7 56.24 -5.48 35.67
CA GLY A 7 55.84 -5.91 37.01
C GLY A 7 54.38 -5.52 37.28
N ALA A 8 53.53 -6.55 37.48
CA ALA A 8 52.44 -6.62 38.48
C ALA A 8 51.15 -5.81 38.24
N ARG A 9 49.93 -6.27 38.55
CA ARG A 9 49.37 -7.46 39.23
C ARG A 9 47.87 -7.51 38.83
N ARG A 10 47.31 -8.70 38.61
CA ARG A 10 45.86 -8.94 38.71
C ARG A 10 45.61 -9.59 40.06
N GLU A 11 44.95 -8.87 40.96
CA GLU A 11 44.39 -9.45 42.18
C GLU A 11 42.97 -9.94 41.93
N VAL A 12 42.68 -11.10 42.51
CA VAL A 12 41.38 -11.73 42.64
C VAL A 12 40.72 -11.15 43.89
N ALA A 13 39.48 -10.67 43.78
CA ALA A 13 38.63 -10.44 44.95
C ALA A 13 37.16 -10.74 44.61
N ARG A 14 36.59 -11.67 45.39
CA ARG A 14 35.17 -12.04 45.47
C ARG A 14 34.35 -10.92 46.10
N VAL A 15 33.15 -10.63 45.58
CA VAL A 15 32.03 -9.98 46.32
C VAL A 15 30.72 -10.52 45.73
N LEU A 16 30.09 -11.49 46.43
CA LEU A 16 28.80 -11.39 47.13
C LEU A 16 27.59 -11.07 46.24
N ALA A 17 26.82 -12.12 45.94
CA ALA A 17 25.44 -12.03 45.49
C ALA A 17 24.54 -11.58 46.65
N VAL A 18 23.88 -10.44 46.48
CA VAL A 18 22.77 -10.00 47.34
C VAL A 18 21.47 -10.24 46.56
N CYS A 19 20.69 -11.21 47.02
CA CYS A 19 19.31 -11.41 46.60
C CYS A 19 18.45 -10.30 47.21
N LEU A 20 17.96 -9.38 46.38
CA LEU A 20 16.86 -8.48 46.72
C LEU A 20 15.60 -8.97 46.00
N LEU A 21 14.72 -9.59 46.78
CA LEU A 21 13.32 -9.83 46.47
C LEU A 21 12.60 -8.49 46.38
N ALA A 22 12.25 -8.06 45.17
CA ALA A 22 11.24 -7.04 44.93
C ALA A 22 10.02 -7.72 44.32
N ALA A 23 8.99 -7.94 45.16
CA ALA A 23 7.65 -8.27 44.71
C ALA A 23 7.07 -7.03 44.01
N GLY A 24 6.83 -7.14 42.71
CA GLY A 24 6.21 -6.10 41.87
C GLY A 24 5.08 -6.73 41.05
N LEU A 25 3.92 -6.08 41.09
CA LEU A 25 2.66 -6.52 40.50
C LEU A 25 2.80 -6.90 39.02
N VAL A 26 2.17 -8.02 38.66
CA VAL A 26 2.04 -8.54 37.30
C VAL A 26 1.20 -7.58 36.47
N GLY A 27 1.86 -6.69 35.73
CA GLY A 27 1.30 -6.08 34.53
C GLY A 27 1.46 -7.08 33.39
N THR A 28 0.35 -7.51 32.79
CA THR A 28 0.36 -8.34 31.58
C THR A 28 0.88 -7.51 30.40
N VAL A 29 2.19 -7.61 30.16
CA VAL A 29 2.79 -7.26 28.87
C VAL A 29 2.19 -8.22 27.83
N PRO A 30 1.72 -7.77 26.65
CA PRO A 30 1.44 -8.71 25.59
C PRO A 30 2.76 -9.39 25.26
N ALA A 31 2.82 -10.69 25.52
CA ALA A 31 3.97 -11.50 25.14
C ALA A 31 4.25 -11.23 23.65
N ALA A 32 5.50 -10.89 23.32
CA ALA A 32 6.00 -11.10 21.99
C ALA A 32 5.61 -12.52 21.60
N ALA A 33 4.74 -12.66 20.59
CA ALA A 33 4.28 -13.96 20.15
C ALA A 33 5.53 -14.79 19.83
N GLY A 34 5.80 -15.80 20.66
CA GLY A 34 6.86 -16.76 20.39
C GLY A 34 6.59 -17.33 19.00
N THR A 35 7.61 -17.30 18.14
CA THR A 35 7.54 -17.88 16.80
C THR A 35 7.08 -19.33 16.98
N PRO A 36 5.92 -19.74 16.43
CA PRO A 36 5.54 -21.14 16.47
C PRO A 36 6.66 -21.92 15.79
N THR A 37 7.22 -22.91 16.48
CA THR A 37 7.92 -23.99 15.77
C THR A 37 6.83 -24.67 14.93
N PRO A 38 6.98 -24.82 13.60
CA PRO A 38 5.96 -25.47 12.80
C PRO A 38 5.79 -26.89 13.35
N ALA A 39 4.65 -27.15 13.99
CA ALA A 39 4.05 -28.48 13.92
C ALA A 39 3.67 -28.72 12.44
N ASP A 40 3.54 -29.97 12.02
CA ASP A 40 3.37 -30.41 10.61
C ASP A 40 2.06 -29.93 9.90
N GLY A 41 1.49 -28.78 10.26
CA GLY A 41 0.26 -28.23 9.69
C GLY A 41 0.30 -26.71 9.49
N PRO A 42 -0.69 -26.15 8.78
CA PRO A 42 -0.73 -24.73 8.46
C PRO A 42 -0.88 -23.85 9.70
N ALA A 43 -0.15 -22.74 9.73
CA ALA A 43 -0.24 -21.73 10.79
C ALA A 43 -0.77 -20.41 10.23
N VAL A 44 -1.78 -19.83 10.89
CA VAL A 44 -2.32 -18.50 10.56
C VAL A 44 -1.63 -17.45 11.42
N VAL A 45 -0.87 -16.56 10.80
CA VAL A 45 -0.08 -15.52 11.46
C VAL A 45 -0.63 -14.14 11.07
N PRO A 46 -1.10 -13.31 12.03
CA PRO A 46 -1.42 -11.92 11.75
C PRO A 46 -0.13 -11.15 11.44
N VAL A 47 -0.08 -10.53 10.26
CA VAL A 47 1.04 -9.67 9.84
C VAL A 47 0.71 -8.20 10.08
N GLN A 48 -0.54 -7.81 9.81
CA GLN A 48 -1.05 -6.47 10.10
C GLN A 48 -2.52 -6.58 10.50
N THR A 49 -2.90 -5.99 11.64
CA THR A 49 -4.30 -5.89 12.07
C THR A 49 -4.68 -4.45 12.35
N THR A 50 -5.64 -3.92 11.61
CA THR A 50 -6.15 -2.54 11.71
C THR A 50 -7.59 -2.49 12.24
N GLY A 51 -8.16 -3.65 12.56
CA GLY A 51 -9.47 -3.82 13.18
C GLY A 51 -9.98 -5.26 13.05
N PRO A 52 -11.19 -5.54 13.56
CA PRO A 52 -11.83 -6.86 13.42
C PRO A 52 -11.89 -7.30 11.95
N ALA A 53 -11.56 -8.57 11.69
CA ALA A 53 -11.44 -9.10 10.32
C ALA A 53 -12.74 -9.01 9.52
N ASP A 54 -13.90 -9.16 10.17
CA ASP A 54 -15.23 -9.05 9.58
C ASP A 54 -15.60 -7.60 9.17
N ARG A 55 -14.87 -6.60 9.69
CA ARG A 55 -15.04 -5.17 9.39
C ARG A 55 -13.90 -4.58 8.56
N ARG A 56 -12.99 -5.40 8.05
CA ARG A 56 -11.83 -4.99 7.24
C ARG A 56 -11.79 -5.73 5.91
N PHE A 57 -11.04 -5.17 4.97
CA PHE A 57 -10.56 -5.92 3.83
C PHE A 57 -9.37 -6.76 4.29
N ASN A 58 -9.33 -8.04 3.95
CA ASN A 58 -8.29 -8.96 4.40
C ASN A 58 -7.46 -9.43 3.20
N LEU A 59 -6.17 -9.12 3.20
CA LEU A 59 -5.22 -9.77 2.31
C LEU A 59 -4.69 -11.03 3.00
N VAL A 60 -4.89 -12.18 2.36
CA VAL A 60 -4.44 -13.47 2.86
C VAL A 60 -3.31 -13.96 1.95
N PHE A 61 -2.08 -13.87 2.45
CA PHE A 61 -0.90 -14.36 1.78
C PHE A 61 -0.61 -15.81 2.18
N MET A 62 -0.17 -16.62 1.24
CA MET A 62 0.27 -17.99 1.48
C MET A 62 1.48 -18.29 0.60
N GLY A 63 2.40 -19.10 1.11
CA GLY A 63 3.58 -19.54 0.36
C GLY A 63 3.35 -20.92 -0.23
N ASP A 64 3.89 -21.17 -1.41
CA ASP A 64 4.04 -22.50 -1.98
C ASP A 64 5.50 -22.77 -2.38
N GLY A 65 5.94 -24.00 -2.20
CA GLY A 65 7.31 -24.43 -2.50
C GLY A 65 8.34 -23.96 -1.46
N TYR A 66 7.90 -23.42 -0.32
CA TYR A 66 8.76 -23.15 0.82
C TYR A 66 8.66 -24.32 1.80
N THR A 67 9.75 -25.02 2.04
CA THR A 67 9.82 -26.05 3.07
C THR A 67 9.77 -25.43 4.47
N ALA A 68 9.63 -26.26 5.52
CA ALA A 68 9.63 -25.79 6.91
C ALA A 68 10.91 -24.98 7.27
N ALA A 69 12.05 -25.34 6.68
CA ALA A 69 13.32 -24.63 6.86
C ALA A 69 13.36 -23.28 6.11
N GLU A 70 12.52 -23.10 5.09
CA GLU A 70 12.48 -21.92 4.23
C GLU A 70 11.34 -20.96 4.60
N MET A 71 10.57 -21.23 5.66
CA MET A 71 9.58 -20.28 6.19
C MET A 71 10.14 -18.89 6.49
N PRO A 72 11.39 -18.73 6.98
CA PRO A 72 12.01 -17.41 7.08
C PRO A 72 12.15 -16.68 5.74
N ALA A 73 12.40 -17.41 4.64
CA ALA A 73 12.45 -16.85 3.30
C ALA A 73 11.05 -16.40 2.83
N PHE A 74 10.01 -17.22 3.04
CA PHE A 74 8.62 -16.81 2.76
C PHE A 74 8.24 -15.50 3.47
N ARG A 75 8.58 -15.36 4.76
CA ARG A 75 8.31 -14.14 5.53
C ARG A 75 9.07 -12.93 4.97
N ALA A 76 10.31 -13.12 4.54
CA ALA A 76 11.11 -12.07 3.92
C ALA A 76 10.52 -11.64 2.56
N ASP A 77 10.07 -12.59 1.76
CA ASP A 77 9.43 -12.33 0.47
C ASP A 77 8.09 -11.60 0.67
N LEU A 78 7.28 -12.06 1.62
CA LEU A 78 6.05 -11.39 2.04
C LEU A 78 6.30 -9.93 2.45
N ASP A 79 7.30 -9.68 3.29
CA ASP A 79 7.64 -8.32 3.73
C ASP A 79 8.05 -7.40 2.56
N ARG A 80 8.83 -7.91 1.60
CA ARG A 80 9.17 -7.15 0.37
C ARG A 80 7.95 -6.83 -0.48
N HIS A 81 7.05 -7.80 -0.65
CA HIS A 81 5.81 -7.62 -1.41
C HIS A 81 4.88 -6.60 -0.75
N LEU A 82 4.70 -6.69 0.57
CA LEU A 82 3.90 -5.72 1.33
C LEU A 82 4.51 -4.32 1.29
N SER A 83 5.82 -4.20 1.45
CA SER A 83 6.52 -2.90 1.40
C SER A 83 6.36 -2.23 0.04
N THR A 84 6.41 -3.00 -1.04
CA THR A 84 6.14 -2.49 -2.39
C THR A 84 4.67 -2.09 -2.55
N LEU A 85 3.74 -2.92 -2.09
CA LEU A 85 2.31 -2.63 -2.12
C LEU A 85 1.97 -1.33 -1.38
N TRP A 86 2.54 -1.11 -0.19
CA TRP A 86 2.32 0.10 0.62
C TRP A 86 3.00 1.35 0.07
N SER A 87 3.87 1.22 -0.91
CA SER A 87 4.47 2.36 -1.62
C SER A 87 3.63 2.85 -2.81
N ILE A 88 2.58 2.10 -3.18
CA ILE A 88 1.74 2.36 -4.35
C ILE A 88 0.37 2.84 -3.92
N GLU A 89 -0.12 3.91 -4.53
CA GLU A 89 -1.49 4.36 -4.34
C GLU A 89 -2.48 3.52 -5.16
N PRO A 90 -3.68 3.18 -4.64
CA PRO A 90 -4.26 3.70 -3.39
C PRO A 90 -3.96 2.87 -2.12
N PHE A 91 -3.19 1.78 -2.22
CA PHE A 91 -2.90 0.93 -1.06
C PHE A 91 -2.20 1.68 0.07
N ALA A 92 -1.29 2.61 -0.26
CA ALA A 92 -0.63 3.48 0.71
C ALA A 92 -1.65 4.30 1.54
N SER A 93 -2.52 5.06 0.88
CA SER A 93 -3.52 5.90 1.56
C SER A 93 -4.60 5.12 2.30
N TYR A 94 -4.92 3.89 1.86
CA TYR A 94 -5.97 3.04 2.42
C TYR A 94 -5.44 1.87 3.25
N ARG A 95 -4.16 1.88 3.63
CA ARG A 95 -3.53 0.80 4.41
C ARG A 95 -4.30 0.44 5.69
N SER A 96 -4.93 1.41 6.34
CA SER A 96 -5.74 1.19 7.54
C SER A 96 -7.04 0.41 7.31
N TYR A 97 -7.48 0.25 6.06
CA TYR A 97 -8.68 -0.55 5.71
C TYR A 97 -8.34 -2.05 5.66
N ILE A 98 -7.05 -2.37 5.68
CA ILE A 98 -6.54 -3.67 5.28
C ILE A 98 -5.89 -4.38 6.47
N ASN A 99 -6.41 -5.56 6.77
CA ASN A 99 -5.68 -6.57 7.54
C ASN A 99 -4.83 -7.42 6.60
N VAL A 100 -3.69 -7.88 7.09
CA VAL A 100 -2.83 -8.84 6.39
C VAL A 100 -2.62 -10.06 7.27
N TRP A 101 -2.84 -11.23 6.66
CA TRP A 101 -2.65 -12.53 7.27
C TRP A 101 -1.67 -13.34 6.41
N ALA A 102 -0.74 -14.03 7.05
CA ALA A 102 0.06 -15.07 6.42
C ALA A 102 -0.51 -16.42 6.83
N VAL A 103 -0.77 -17.30 5.86
CA VAL A 103 -1.02 -18.72 6.09
C VAL A 103 0.26 -19.45 5.72
N GLU A 104 1.05 -19.74 6.75
CA GLU A 104 2.33 -20.45 6.63
C GLU A 104 2.04 -21.94 6.49
N VAL A 105 2.28 -22.48 5.30
CA VAL A 105 2.09 -23.89 4.99
C VAL A 105 3.39 -24.44 4.41
N PRO A 106 4.15 -25.25 5.16
CA PRO A 106 5.35 -25.87 4.63
C PRO A 106 5.02 -26.84 3.48
N SER A 107 5.70 -26.69 2.35
CA SER A 107 5.74 -27.69 1.27
C SER A 107 6.69 -28.85 1.61
N ALA A 108 6.44 -30.02 1.04
CA ALA A 108 7.33 -31.17 1.16
C ALA A 108 8.63 -30.95 0.35
N GLU A 109 8.52 -30.34 -0.82
CA GLU A 109 9.66 -29.97 -1.66
C GLU A 109 9.84 -28.45 -1.80
N SER A 110 11.09 -28.05 -2.07
CA SER A 110 11.45 -26.67 -2.37
C SER A 110 11.27 -26.38 -3.86
N GLY A 111 10.75 -25.20 -4.19
CA GLY A 111 10.41 -24.80 -5.55
C GLY A 111 8.99 -25.20 -5.97
N VAL A 112 8.64 -24.90 -7.23
CA VAL A 112 7.30 -25.13 -7.82
C VAL A 112 7.41 -25.85 -9.16
N ASP A 113 6.27 -26.29 -9.71
CA ASP A 113 6.23 -27.07 -10.94
C ASP A 113 6.72 -26.29 -12.17
N CYS A 114 7.43 -27.01 -13.06
CA CYS A 114 7.89 -26.50 -14.35
C CYS A 114 8.73 -25.21 -14.28
N ASP A 115 9.54 -25.10 -13.22
CA ASP A 115 10.47 -24.00 -12.96
C ASP A 115 11.93 -24.48 -13.07
N PRO A 116 12.78 -23.88 -13.92
CA PRO A 116 12.52 -22.73 -14.81
C PRO A 116 11.88 -23.08 -16.16
N GLY A 117 11.64 -24.37 -16.44
CA GLY A 117 11.14 -24.85 -17.73
C GLY A 117 10.30 -26.12 -17.62
N LEU A 118 9.62 -26.47 -18.71
CA LEU A 118 8.73 -27.65 -18.81
C LEU A 118 9.45 -28.99 -18.64
N ASP A 119 10.78 -29.00 -18.75
CA ASP A 119 11.64 -30.16 -18.51
C ASP A 119 12.02 -30.35 -17.03
N ALA A 120 11.71 -29.36 -16.18
CA ALA A 120 11.87 -29.49 -14.74
C ALA A 120 10.84 -30.47 -14.15
N PRO A 121 11.23 -31.28 -13.15
CA PRO A 121 10.30 -32.20 -12.50
C PRO A 121 9.20 -31.42 -11.76
N ALA A 122 8.01 -32.02 -11.69
CA ALA A 122 6.98 -31.58 -10.75
C ALA A 122 7.46 -31.76 -9.30
N ARG A 123 6.92 -30.94 -8.41
CA ARG A 123 7.25 -30.81 -6.99
C ARG A 123 6.00 -31.11 -6.16
N ASP A 124 6.18 -31.87 -5.09
CA ASP A 124 5.13 -32.06 -4.09
C ASP A 124 5.03 -30.83 -3.19
N THR A 125 4.09 -29.94 -3.51
CA THR A 125 3.92 -28.65 -2.82
C THR A 125 2.54 -28.50 -2.18
N ALA A 126 2.44 -27.57 -1.25
CA ALA A 126 1.22 -27.34 -0.47
C ALA A 126 0.03 -26.86 -1.31
N LEU A 127 0.28 -26.16 -2.43
CA LEU A 127 -0.72 -25.48 -3.23
C LEU A 127 -0.70 -25.87 -4.73
N ASP A 128 0.17 -26.79 -5.14
CA ASP A 128 0.38 -27.21 -6.54
C ASP A 128 0.57 -26.01 -7.48
N MET A 129 1.40 -25.03 -7.08
CA MET A 129 1.74 -23.93 -7.97
C MET A 129 2.64 -24.42 -9.11
N GLY A 130 2.45 -23.85 -10.29
CA GLY A 130 3.25 -24.19 -11.45
C GLY A 130 3.26 -23.11 -12.53
N PHE A 131 4.40 -22.95 -13.19
CA PHE A 131 4.51 -22.11 -14.37
C PHE A 131 3.81 -22.77 -15.58
N TRP A 132 3.75 -22.06 -16.70
CA TRP A 132 3.10 -22.56 -17.93
C TRP A 132 1.63 -22.94 -17.71
N GLY A 133 0.91 -22.24 -16.83
CA GLY A 133 -0.49 -22.55 -16.55
C GLY A 133 -0.70 -23.92 -15.88
N GLY A 134 0.30 -24.44 -15.15
CA GLY A 134 0.27 -25.80 -14.61
C GLY A 134 0.92 -26.80 -15.56
N CYS A 135 2.12 -26.49 -16.06
CA CYS A 135 2.92 -27.35 -16.94
C CYS A 135 2.30 -27.61 -18.34
N GLU A 136 1.50 -26.69 -18.86
CA GLU A 136 0.93 -26.80 -20.21
C GLU A 136 1.85 -26.15 -21.26
N ALA A 137 2.41 -26.95 -22.17
CA ALA A 137 3.35 -26.45 -23.18
C ALA A 137 2.78 -25.39 -24.14
N GLY A 138 1.45 -25.31 -24.29
CA GLY A 138 0.77 -24.28 -25.09
C GLY A 138 0.51 -22.97 -24.34
N SER A 139 0.80 -22.92 -23.04
CA SER A 139 0.60 -21.73 -22.21
C SER A 139 1.80 -20.78 -22.29
N VAL A 140 1.61 -19.54 -21.84
CA VAL A 140 2.72 -18.60 -21.70
C VAL A 140 3.53 -18.98 -20.45
N GLN A 141 4.87 -19.05 -20.59
CA GLN A 141 5.77 -19.46 -19.51
C GLN A 141 5.47 -18.78 -18.16
N ARG A 142 5.31 -17.45 -18.18
CA ARG A 142 5.11 -16.62 -16.98
C ARG A 142 3.77 -16.82 -16.26
N LEU A 143 2.83 -17.56 -16.83
CA LEU A 143 1.53 -17.80 -16.22
C LEU A 143 1.70 -18.78 -15.05
N LEU A 144 1.76 -18.24 -13.84
CA LEU A 144 1.94 -18.98 -12.61
C LEU A 144 0.57 -19.25 -11.99
N THR A 145 0.12 -20.50 -11.98
CA THR A 145 -1.20 -20.88 -11.44
C THR A 145 -1.08 -21.48 -10.04
N VAL A 146 -2.23 -21.66 -9.40
CA VAL A 146 -2.36 -22.24 -8.05
C VAL A 146 -3.62 -23.12 -8.01
N ASP A 147 -3.60 -24.21 -7.23
CA ASP A 147 -4.84 -24.96 -6.97
C ASP A 147 -5.79 -24.12 -6.10
N SER A 148 -6.84 -23.62 -6.75
CA SER A 148 -7.84 -22.75 -6.11
C SER A 148 -8.61 -23.40 -4.96
N ARG A 149 -8.74 -24.73 -4.91
CA ARG A 149 -9.44 -25.43 -3.82
C ARG A 149 -8.54 -25.50 -2.59
N LYS A 150 -7.26 -25.84 -2.77
CA LYS A 150 -6.26 -25.83 -1.69
C LYS A 150 -6.10 -24.43 -1.12
N ALA A 151 -5.96 -23.42 -1.99
CA ALA A 151 -5.87 -22.02 -1.57
C ALA A 151 -7.11 -21.53 -0.82
N ALA A 152 -8.32 -21.88 -1.29
CA ALA A 152 -9.57 -21.54 -0.59
C ALA A 152 -9.63 -22.17 0.81
N ALA A 153 -9.32 -23.46 0.92
CA ALA A 153 -9.35 -24.20 2.18
C ALA A 153 -8.38 -23.60 3.22
N LEU A 154 -7.19 -23.21 2.79
CA LEU A 154 -6.22 -22.53 3.65
C LEU A 154 -6.66 -21.12 4.03
N ALA A 155 -7.23 -20.36 3.10
CA ALA A 155 -7.76 -19.04 3.39
C ALA A 155 -8.96 -19.07 4.37
N ASP A 156 -9.74 -20.15 4.38
CA ASP A 156 -10.85 -20.36 5.33
C ASP A 156 -10.39 -20.59 6.78
N LEU A 157 -9.10 -20.87 7.00
CA LEU A 157 -8.53 -20.95 8.35
C LEU A 157 -8.43 -19.57 9.03
N VAL A 158 -8.51 -18.47 8.26
CA VAL A 158 -8.37 -17.12 8.81
C VAL A 158 -9.70 -16.66 9.42
N PRO A 159 -9.79 -16.51 10.75
CA PRO A 159 -11.05 -16.26 11.44
C PRO A 159 -11.62 -14.87 11.10
N GLY A 160 -12.95 -14.80 10.95
CA GLY A 160 -13.66 -13.55 10.62
C GLY A 160 -13.50 -13.07 9.18
N THR A 161 -12.82 -13.84 8.33
CA THR A 161 -12.75 -13.57 6.88
C THR A 161 -13.80 -14.36 6.11
N SER A 162 -14.12 -13.89 4.92
CA SER A 162 -15.04 -14.51 3.97
C SER A 162 -14.61 -14.17 2.53
N ALA A 163 -15.14 -14.88 1.54
CA ALA A 163 -14.90 -14.54 0.14
C ALA A 163 -15.33 -13.09 -0.23
N ALA A 164 -16.27 -12.50 0.51
CA ALA A 164 -16.74 -11.13 0.24
C ALA A 164 -15.70 -10.07 0.65
N ASN A 165 -14.96 -10.29 1.74
CA ASN A 165 -14.05 -9.30 2.34
C ASN A 165 -12.57 -9.74 2.33
N ARG A 166 -12.19 -10.74 1.53
CA ARG A 166 -10.80 -11.16 1.38
C ARG A 166 -10.31 -11.17 -0.06
N GLN A 167 -9.00 -11.02 -0.22
CA GLN A 167 -8.24 -11.30 -1.44
C GLN A 167 -7.12 -12.25 -1.06
N VAL A 168 -6.99 -13.34 -1.82
CA VAL A 168 -5.92 -14.33 -1.61
C VAL A 168 -4.76 -14.03 -2.56
N VAL A 169 -3.54 -14.10 -2.04
CA VAL A 169 -2.29 -13.95 -2.77
C VAL A 169 -1.40 -15.15 -2.47
N ALA A 170 -1.02 -15.92 -3.50
CA ALA A 170 -0.09 -17.04 -3.35
C ALA A 170 1.30 -16.67 -3.88
N LEU A 171 2.34 -16.88 -3.07
CA LEU A 171 3.73 -16.63 -3.44
C LEU A 171 4.43 -17.96 -3.73
N ALA A 172 4.95 -18.15 -4.94
CA ALA A 172 5.78 -19.31 -5.26
C ALA A 172 7.22 -19.09 -4.82
N HIS A 173 7.86 -20.10 -4.23
CA HIS A 173 9.29 -20.07 -3.92
C HIS A 173 10.12 -20.21 -5.21
N SER A 174 10.28 -19.10 -5.94
CA SER A 174 10.95 -19.07 -7.23
C SER A 174 11.57 -17.70 -7.50
N SER A 175 12.72 -17.69 -8.18
CA SER A 175 13.32 -16.49 -8.77
C SER A 175 12.91 -16.27 -10.23
N THR A 176 12.19 -17.21 -10.85
CA THR A 176 11.68 -17.07 -12.22
C THR A 176 10.56 -16.04 -12.23
N TYR A 177 10.52 -15.21 -13.27
CA TYR A 177 9.48 -14.19 -13.39
C TYR A 177 8.13 -14.82 -13.75
N GLY A 178 7.11 -14.61 -12.92
CA GLY A 178 5.74 -14.95 -13.26
C GLY A 178 4.72 -14.60 -12.19
N GLY A 179 3.46 -14.66 -12.61
CA GLY A 179 2.28 -14.28 -11.85
C GLY A 179 1.03 -14.44 -12.68
N ALA A 180 -0.11 -14.34 -12.02
CA ALA A 180 -1.42 -14.37 -12.63
C ALA A 180 -2.46 -13.66 -11.76
N GLY A 181 -3.37 -12.97 -12.41
CA GLY A 181 -4.54 -12.33 -11.82
C GLY A 181 -5.80 -13.12 -12.12
N GLY A 182 -6.85 -12.92 -11.33
CA GLY A 182 -8.11 -13.66 -11.45
C GLY A 182 -8.85 -13.71 -10.12
N GLY A 183 -9.51 -14.82 -9.78
CA GLY A 183 -10.09 -14.98 -8.43
C GLY A 183 -9.03 -15.01 -7.32
N TYR A 184 -7.80 -15.40 -7.67
CA TYR A 184 -6.61 -15.44 -6.84
C TYR A 184 -5.51 -14.65 -7.55
N ALA A 185 -4.66 -13.97 -6.78
CA ALA A 185 -3.44 -13.37 -7.31
C ALA A 185 -2.27 -14.32 -7.01
N THR A 186 -1.37 -14.52 -7.97
CA THR A 186 -0.13 -15.28 -7.78
C THR A 186 1.07 -14.44 -8.17
N ALA A 187 2.20 -14.66 -7.52
CA ALA A 187 3.48 -14.09 -7.91
C ALA A 187 4.62 -15.01 -7.48
N SER A 188 5.75 -14.96 -8.17
CA SER A 188 7.00 -15.50 -7.61
C SER A 188 7.39 -14.73 -6.34
N GLY A 189 8.13 -15.32 -5.40
CA GLY A 189 8.58 -14.63 -4.18
C GLY A 189 9.98 -14.01 -4.30
N GLY A 190 10.89 -14.69 -4.98
CA GLY A 190 12.32 -14.39 -5.02
C GLY A 190 12.80 -13.58 -6.22
N ASN A 191 11.92 -13.26 -7.18
CA ASN A 191 12.31 -12.48 -8.36
C ASN A 191 12.37 -10.97 -8.04
N ALA A 192 13.35 -10.23 -8.57
CA ALA A 192 13.48 -8.80 -8.27
C ALA A 192 12.26 -7.95 -8.68
N LEU A 193 11.53 -8.37 -9.71
CA LEU A 193 10.30 -7.72 -10.16
C LEU A 193 9.05 -8.24 -9.42
N SER A 194 9.12 -9.32 -8.65
CA SER A 194 7.92 -10.00 -8.17
C SER A 194 7.07 -9.17 -7.21
N SER A 195 7.69 -8.32 -6.40
CA SER A 195 6.96 -7.45 -5.50
C SER A 195 6.11 -6.42 -6.25
N LEU A 196 6.46 -6.11 -7.50
CA LEU A 196 5.68 -5.27 -8.42
C LEU A 196 4.57 -6.05 -9.14
N ILE A 197 4.69 -7.38 -9.23
CA ILE A 197 3.65 -8.25 -9.80
C ILE A 197 2.43 -8.26 -8.88
N THR A 198 2.61 -8.40 -7.56
CA THR A 198 1.48 -8.44 -6.61
C THR A 198 0.44 -7.32 -6.77
N PRO A 199 0.81 -6.01 -6.80
CA PRO A 199 -0.17 -4.96 -7.01
C PRO A 199 -0.82 -5.01 -8.41
N HIS A 200 -0.10 -5.42 -9.45
CA HIS A 200 -0.65 -5.62 -10.80
C HIS A 200 -1.73 -6.71 -10.80
N GLU A 201 -1.44 -7.88 -10.23
CA GLU A 201 -2.39 -9.00 -10.18
C GLU A 201 -3.59 -8.71 -9.27
N ILE A 202 -3.39 -7.95 -8.18
CA ILE A 202 -4.50 -7.44 -7.37
C ILE A 202 -5.35 -6.44 -8.18
N GLY A 203 -4.74 -5.67 -9.09
CA GLY A 203 -5.45 -4.82 -10.05
C GLY A 203 -6.49 -5.60 -10.86
N HIS A 204 -6.13 -6.79 -11.34
CA HIS A 204 -7.07 -7.70 -11.98
C HIS A 204 -8.09 -8.28 -10.99
N SER A 205 -7.62 -8.90 -9.91
CA SER A 205 -8.45 -9.72 -9.04
C SER A 205 -9.48 -8.93 -8.23
N LEU A 206 -9.09 -7.73 -7.79
CA LEU A 206 -9.91 -6.84 -6.98
C LEU A 206 -10.57 -5.76 -7.84
N GLY A 207 -9.79 -5.11 -8.70
CA GLY A 207 -10.24 -3.96 -9.49
C GLY A 207 -10.98 -4.33 -10.78
N GLY A 208 -10.79 -5.55 -11.30
CA GLY A 208 -11.25 -5.91 -12.63
C GLY A 208 -10.57 -5.11 -13.74
N LEU A 209 -9.37 -4.58 -13.47
CA LEU A 209 -8.55 -3.92 -14.47
C LEU A 209 -8.13 -4.95 -15.54
N GLN A 210 -7.84 -4.47 -16.75
CA GLN A 210 -7.36 -5.27 -17.88
C GLN A 210 -5.95 -4.82 -18.26
N ASP A 211 -5.22 -5.69 -18.94
CA ASP A 211 -3.86 -5.37 -19.35
C ASP A 211 -3.80 -4.27 -20.40
N GLU A 212 -2.90 -3.31 -20.17
CA GLU A 212 -2.62 -2.18 -21.05
C GLU A 212 -1.39 -2.41 -21.95
N TYR A 213 -0.70 -3.55 -21.79
CA TYR A 213 0.33 -3.98 -22.72
C TYR A 213 -0.28 -4.53 -24.02
N ASP A 214 0.49 -4.41 -25.10
CA ASP A 214 0.05 -4.53 -26.49
C ASP A 214 0.52 -5.84 -27.17
N TYR A 215 0.84 -6.84 -26.35
CA TYR A 215 1.28 -8.17 -26.80
C TYR A 215 0.70 -9.26 -25.90
N TYR A 216 0.44 -10.45 -26.43
CA TYR A 216 0.05 -11.59 -25.60
C TYR A 216 1.28 -12.42 -25.21
N ALA A 217 2.02 -12.86 -26.23
CA ALA A 217 3.34 -13.46 -26.11
C ALA A 217 4.42 -12.39 -26.27
N ARG A 218 5.49 -12.47 -25.48
CA ARG A 218 6.62 -11.55 -25.63
C ARG A 218 7.25 -11.73 -27.02
N GLY A 219 7.82 -10.66 -27.57
CA GLY A 219 8.43 -10.69 -28.91
C GLY A 219 7.46 -10.72 -30.08
N VAL A 220 6.16 -10.89 -29.82
CA VAL A 220 5.12 -10.93 -30.85
C VAL A 220 4.22 -9.69 -30.73
N PRO A 221 4.31 -8.74 -31.67
CA PRO A 221 3.40 -7.60 -31.70
C PRO A 221 1.95 -8.09 -31.82
N GLY A 222 1.05 -7.54 -31.00
CA GLY A 222 -0.37 -7.83 -31.10
C GLY A 222 -1.01 -7.25 -32.37
N ASP A 223 -1.98 -7.96 -32.95
CA ASP A 223 -2.72 -7.46 -34.12
C ASP A 223 -3.59 -6.22 -33.80
N THR A 224 -4.31 -5.72 -34.81
CA THR A 224 -5.31 -4.66 -34.65
C THR A 224 -6.55 -5.15 -33.89
N TYR A 225 -7.00 -4.38 -32.91
CA TYR A 225 -8.30 -4.59 -32.26
C TYR A 225 -9.45 -4.30 -33.23
N SER A 226 -10.37 -5.27 -33.41
CA SER A 226 -11.54 -5.16 -34.30
C SER A 226 -12.88 -5.37 -33.57
N GLY A 227 -12.85 -5.42 -32.24
CA GLY A 227 -14.03 -5.59 -31.40
C GLY A 227 -14.84 -4.32 -31.21
N PRO A 228 -15.97 -4.40 -30.47
CA PRO A 228 -16.76 -3.24 -30.07
C PRO A 228 -16.02 -2.37 -29.03
N GLU A 229 -16.61 -1.24 -28.65
CA GLU A 229 -16.09 -0.43 -27.53
C GLU A 229 -15.84 -1.31 -26.30
N PRO A 230 -14.59 -1.36 -25.76
CA PRO A 230 -14.29 -2.19 -24.59
C PRO A 230 -15.18 -1.87 -23.39
N SER A 231 -15.51 -2.86 -22.57
CA SER A 231 -16.26 -2.63 -21.33
C SER A 231 -15.41 -2.04 -20.21
N SER A 232 -14.09 -2.19 -20.27
CA SER A 232 -13.17 -1.68 -19.24
C SER A 232 -13.21 -0.16 -19.18
N SER A 233 -12.91 0.41 -18.00
CA SER A 233 -12.91 1.86 -17.78
C SER A 233 -11.70 2.57 -18.40
N HIS A 234 -10.64 1.83 -18.71
CA HIS A 234 -9.32 2.31 -19.13
C HIS A 234 -8.90 1.81 -20.52
N HIS A 235 -9.85 1.32 -21.32
CA HIS A 235 -9.64 1.11 -22.75
C HIS A 235 -10.78 1.72 -23.56
N THR A 236 -10.50 2.30 -24.73
CA THR A 236 -11.52 2.92 -25.57
C THR A 236 -11.18 2.92 -27.06
N LEU A 237 -12.20 3.02 -27.92
CA LEU A 237 -12.10 3.36 -29.34
C LEU A 237 -12.44 4.84 -29.59
N LEU A 238 -13.04 5.51 -28.60
CA LEU A 238 -13.48 6.89 -28.69
C LEU A 238 -12.31 7.85 -28.85
N THR A 239 -12.53 8.93 -29.59
CA THR A 239 -11.64 10.10 -29.57
C THR A 239 -11.76 10.85 -28.25
N GLU A 240 -10.75 11.63 -27.88
CA GLU A 240 -10.84 12.50 -26.70
C GLU A 240 -12.05 13.44 -26.75
N ARG A 241 -12.38 13.95 -27.95
CA ARG A 241 -13.58 14.75 -28.17
C ARG A 241 -14.86 13.95 -27.88
N GLN A 242 -14.98 12.74 -28.42
CA GLN A 242 -16.15 11.88 -28.14
C GLN A 242 -16.27 11.52 -26.66
N MET A 243 -15.15 11.26 -25.97
CA MET A 243 -15.15 11.03 -24.52
C MET A 243 -15.68 12.25 -23.76
N ARG A 244 -15.24 13.47 -24.12
CA ARG A 244 -15.72 14.72 -23.51
C ARG A 244 -17.19 14.98 -23.82
N ASP A 245 -17.58 14.92 -25.08
CA ASP A 245 -18.94 15.19 -25.55
C ASP A 245 -19.94 14.18 -24.96
N GLY A 246 -19.56 12.90 -24.92
CA GLY A 246 -20.36 11.80 -24.37
C GLY A 246 -20.22 11.59 -22.85
N ARG A 247 -19.33 12.33 -22.18
CA ARG A 247 -18.97 12.13 -20.76
C ARG A 247 -18.67 10.65 -20.44
N ALA A 248 -17.91 9.99 -21.31
CA ALA A 248 -17.60 8.56 -21.24
C ALA A 248 -16.16 8.31 -20.80
N LYS A 249 -15.89 7.12 -20.26
CA LYS A 249 -14.55 6.65 -19.88
C LYS A 249 -13.85 7.63 -18.92
N TRP A 250 -12.60 7.98 -19.18
CA TRP A 250 -11.78 8.85 -18.34
C TRP A 250 -11.84 10.34 -18.73
N TRP A 251 -12.94 10.80 -19.32
CA TRP A 251 -13.07 12.21 -19.76
C TRP A 251 -12.76 13.24 -18.66
N ARG A 252 -12.97 12.90 -17.38
CA ARG A 252 -12.67 13.73 -16.20
C ARG A 252 -11.18 13.87 -15.88
N TRP A 253 -10.36 13.00 -16.45
CA TRP A 253 -8.91 12.94 -16.25
C TRP A 253 -8.13 13.45 -17.45
N LEU A 254 -8.75 13.57 -18.63
CA LEU A 254 -8.09 14.04 -19.85
C LEU A 254 -7.41 15.40 -19.68
N GLY A 255 -6.11 15.45 -19.95
CA GLY A 255 -5.25 16.63 -19.88
C GLY A 255 -4.48 16.77 -18.56
N GLU A 256 -4.67 15.86 -17.60
CA GLU A 256 -3.91 15.85 -16.35
C GLU A 256 -2.54 15.22 -16.51
N GLU A 257 -1.54 15.72 -15.80
CA GLU A 257 -0.23 15.06 -15.68
C GLU A 257 -0.41 13.70 -15.02
N SER A 258 -0.01 12.62 -15.70
CA SER A 258 -0.11 11.26 -15.17
C SER A 258 0.91 11.05 -14.07
N GLU A 259 0.49 10.47 -12.96
CA GLU A 259 1.38 10.09 -11.85
C GLU A 259 2.44 9.07 -12.30
N SER A 260 2.11 8.28 -13.31
CA SER A 260 2.98 7.29 -13.93
C SER A 260 3.83 7.86 -15.06
N GLY A 261 3.66 9.14 -15.42
CA GLY A 261 4.44 9.85 -16.44
C GLY A 261 3.64 10.28 -17.67
N GLY A 262 3.96 11.45 -18.19
CA GLY A 262 3.27 12.07 -19.32
C GLY A 262 1.92 12.71 -18.95
N VAL A 263 1.00 12.78 -19.91
CA VAL A 263 -0.34 13.37 -19.74
C VAL A 263 -1.40 12.32 -20.04
N ILE A 264 -2.46 12.29 -19.21
CA ILE A 264 -3.64 11.47 -19.44
C ILE A 264 -4.34 11.96 -20.71
N GLY A 265 -4.43 11.07 -21.69
CA GLY A 265 -4.93 11.36 -23.02
C GLY A 265 -5.42 10.08 -23.66
N ARG A 266 -5.01 9.84 -24.90
CA ARG A 266 -5.35 8.63 -25.63
C ARG A 266 -4.12 8.04 -26.30
N HIS A 267 -3.54 6.99 -25.72
CA HIS A 267 -2.32 6.33 -26.17
C HIS A 267 -2.65 5.00 -26.83
N GLU A 268 -2.24 4.79 -28.08
CA GLU A 268 -2.61 3.58 -28.83
C GLU A 268 -1.90 2.34 -28.26
N GLY A 269 -2.61 1.22 -28.27
CA GLY A 269 -2.16 -0.07 -27.76
C GLY A 269 -2.70 -0.39 -26.36
N GLY A 270 -3.08 -1.64 -26.18
CA GLY A 270 -3.68 -2.20 -24.97
C GLY A 270 -4.47 -3.47 -25.30
N MET A 271 -4.97 -4.20 -24.30
CA MET A 271 -5.69 -5.48 -24.50
C MET A 271 -4.94 -6.45 -25.43
N TYR A 272 -3.61 -6.51 -25.35
CA TYR A 272 -2.75 -7.35 -26.19
C TYR A 272 -2.77 -6.99 -27.69
N ARG A 273 -3.19 -5.77 -28.05
CA ARG A 273 -3.28 -5.26 -29.43
C ARG A 273 -2.43 -4.02 -29.57
N THR A 274 -1.65 -3.93 -30.65
CA THR A 274 -0.80 -2.75 -30.94
C THR A 274 -1.57 -1.59 -31.55
N LYS A 275 -2.73 -1.85 -32.16
CA LYS A 275 -3.50 -0.88 -32.93
C LYS A 275 -4.99 -0.98 -32.66
N GLY A 276 -5.70 0.13 -32.89
CA GLY A 276 -7.17 0.14 -32.91
C GLY A 276 -7.84 0.12 -31.54
N VAL A 277 -7.08 0.23 -30.45
CA VAL A 277 -7.59 0.42 -29.08
C VAL A 277 -6.63 1.33 -28.34
N TRP A 278 -7.14 2.14 -27.41
CA TRP A 278 -6.34 3.13 -26.70
C TRP A 278 -6.54 3.04 -25.18
N ARG A 279 -5.46 3.35 -24.46
CA ARG A 279 -5.39 3.45 -23.00
C ARG A 279 -5.19 4.91 -22.53
N PRO A 280 -5.46 5.25 -21.28
CA PRO A 280 -5.40 6.62 -20.76
C PRO A 280 -4.00 7.22 -20.65
N SER A 281 -2.97 6.42 -20.36
CA SER A 281 -1.64 6.92 -20.02
C SER A 281 -0.54 6.30 -20.87
N ARG A 282 0.63 6.94 -20.91
CA ARG A 282 1.80 6.37 -21.57
C ARG A 282 2.29 5.13 -20.82
N HIS A 283 2.35 5.26 -19.50
CA HIS A 283 2.79 4.28 -18.51
C HIS A 283 1.71 4.06 -17.47
N SER A 284 1.61 2.82 -17.00
CA SER A 284 0.76 2.42 -15.89
C SER A 284 1.28 1.10 -15.34
N LEU A 285 0.86 0.74 -14.13
CA LEU A 285 1.17 -0.58 -13.57
C LEU A 285 0.54 -1.71 -14.40
N MET A 286 -0.59 -1.46 -15.07
CA MET A 286 -1.21 -2.44 -15.97
C MET A 286 -0.52 -2.55 -17.34
N LYS A 287 0.46 -1.69 -17.63
CA LYS A 287 1.29 -1.77 -18.83
C LYS A 287 2.71 -2.26 -18.55
N THR A 288 3.40 -1.59 -17.62
CA THR A 288 4.84 -1.79 -17.37
C THR A 288 5.10 -1.80 -15.88
N LEU A 289 5.57 -2.94 -15.37
CA LEU A 289 5.97 -3.07 -13.97
C LEU A 289 7.05 -2.04 -13.62
N GLY A 290 6.91 -1.47 -12.42
CA GLY A 290 7.80 -0.43 -11.89
C GLY A 290 7.11 0.94 -11.79
N TYR A 291 6.15 1.23 -12.66
CA TYR A 291 5.29 2.41 -12.53
C TYR A 291 4.09 2.16 -11.62
N ALA A 292 3.47 3.23 -11.11
CA ALA A 292 2.23 3.15 -10.35
C ALA A 292 1.01 2.97 -11.28
N PHE A 293 -0.15 2.66 -10.69
CA PHE A 293 -1.42 2.86 -11.38
C PHE A 293 -1.56 4.31 -11.82
N ASP A 294 -2.06 4.54 -13.04
CA ASP A 294 -2.45 5.88 -13.40
C ASP A 294 -3.74 6.30 -12.68
N GLN A 295 -4.15 7.57 -12.83
CA GLN A 295 -5.32 8.08 -12.11
C GLN A 295 -6.64 7.38 -12.45
N VAL A 296 -6.81 6.86 -13.67
CA VAL A 296 -8.02 6.17 -14.09
C VAL A 296 -8.12 4.82 -13.39
N GLU A 297 -7.02 4.09 -13.35
CA GLU A 297 -6.89 2.81 -12.65
C GLU A 297 -6.96 3.00 -11.13
N ARG A 298 -6.30 4.02 -10.59
CA ARG A 298 -6.34 4.38 -9.17
C ARG A 298 -7.76 4.66 -8.71
N GLU A 299 -8.58 5.34 -9.51
CA GLU A 299 -9.99 5.57 -9.20
C GLU A 299 -10.78 4.25 -9.08
N VAL A 300 -10.55 3.31 -10.00
CA VAL A 300 -11.16 1.97 -9.96
C VAL A 300 -10.72 1.23 -8.70
N MET A 301 -9.42 1.23 -8.40
CA MET A 301 -8.87 0.55 -7.23
C MET A 301 -9.36 1.15 -5.91
N VAL A 302 -9.50 2.47 -5.81
CA VAL A 302 -10.10 3.12 -4.63
C VAL A 302 -11.52 2.62 -4.41
N ARG A 303 -12.34 2.59 -5.46
CA ARG A 303 -13.70 2.06 -5.36
C ARG A 303 -13.69 0.60 -4.90
N ALA A 304 -12.80 -0.22 -5.47
CA ALA A 304 -12.76 -1.65 -5.20
C ALA A 304 -12.32 -1.94 -3.75
N ILE A 305 -11.27 -1.28 -3.25
CA ILE A 305 -10.82 -1.39 -1.86
C ILE A 305 -11.90 -0.89 -0.90
N SER A 306 -12.46 0.30 -1.13
CA SER A 306 -13.47 0.87 -0.23
C SER A 306 -14.79 0.10 -0.24
N ALA A 307 -15.11 -0.62 -1.32
CA ALA A 307 -16.28 -1.50 -1.38
C ALA A 307 -16.17 -2.74 -0.49
N LYS A 308 -14.95 -3.11 -0.03
CA LYS A 308 -14.71 -4.25 0.86
C LYS A 308 -14.99 -3.94 2.33
N VAL A 309 -15.31 -2.70 2.66
CA VAL A 309 -15.52 -2.23 4.04
C VAL A 309 -16.77 -1.38 4.16
N ASN A 310 -17.22 -1.15 5.40
CA ASN A 310 -18.25 -0.16 5.69
C ASN A 310 -17.58 1.12 6.24
N LEU A 311 -17.80 2.28 5.62
CA LEU A 311 -17.23 3.54 6.12
C LEU A 311 -17.73 3.90 7.52
N ILE A 312 -18.93 3.45 7.89
CA ILE A 312 -19.48 3.56 9.25
C ILE A 312 -19.23 2.22 9.94
N GLN A 313 -18.32 2.22 10.91
CA GLN A 313 -17.87 1.02 11.61
C GLN A 313 -18.80 0.62 12.74
N ASP A 314 -19.34 1.61 13.43
CA ASP A 314 -20.34 1.45 14.48
C ASP A 314 -21.08 2.77 14.66
N HIS A 315 -22.22 2.75 15.35
CA HIS A 315 -22.98 3.96 15.63
C HIS A 315 -23.98 3.75 16.77
N THR A 316 -24.52 4.85 17.30
CA THR A 316 -25.68 4.77 18.23
C THR A 316 -26.78 3.90 17.60
N PRO A 317 -27.37 2.90 18.29
CA PRO A 317 -28.38 2.04 17.68
C PRO A 317 -29.53 2.82 17.04
N ALA A 318 -29.87 2.46 15.80
CA ALA A 318 -30.88 3.12 14.98
C ALA A 318 -32.16 2.28 14.79
N THR A 319 -32.30 1.20 15.55
CA THR A 319 -33.41 0.23 15.42
C THR A 319 -34.69 0.64 16.14
N ALA A 320 -34.62 1.66 17.01
CA ALA A 320 -35.76 2.23 17.73
C ALA A 320 -35.56 3.75 17.91
N PRO A 321 -36.63 4.52 18.17
CA PRO A 321 -36.49 5.94 18.48
C PRO A 321 -35.61 6.17 19.72
N ILE A 322 -34.84 7.25 19.70
CA ILE A 322 -33.91 7.63 20.77
C ILE A 322 -34.34 8.95 21.43
N GLY A 323 -34.05 9.10 22.73
CA GLY A 323 -34.31 10.36 23.44
C GLY A 323 -33.45 11.52 22.94
N ALA A 324 -33.93 12.75 23.11
CA ALA A 324 -33.17 13.97 22.79
C ALA A 324 -32.18 14.38 23.91
N ASP A 325 -32.13 13.64 25.00
CA ASP A 325 -31.35 13.89 26.21
C ASP A 325 -29.96 13.20 26.22
N ARG A 326 -29.42 12.89 25.03
CA ARG A 326 -28.17 12.15 24.84
C ARG A 326 -27.22 12.76 23.81
N THR A 327 -26.04 12.17 23.74
CA THR A 327 -25.11 12.29 22.61
C THR A 327 -25.34 11.13 21.62
N VAL A 328 -25.43 11.46 20.33
CA VAL A 328 -25.47 10.50 19.21
C VAL A 328 -24.12 10.50 18.52
N TRP A 329 -23.64 9.35 18.07
CA TRP A 329 -22.29 9.17 17.55
C TRP A 329 -22.24 8.19 16.37
N VAL A 330 -21.17 8.33 15.58
CA VAL A 330 -20.75 7.39 14.54
C VAL A 330 -19.25 7.16 14.63
N ASP A 331 -18.84 5.89 14.58
CA ASP A 331 -17.44 5.51 14.36
C ASP A 331 -17.21 5.28 12.88
N THR A 332 -16.06 5.69 12.39
CA THR A 332 -15.74 5.63 10.97
C THR A 332 -14.44 4.89 10.71
N LEU A 333 -14.10 4.66 9.45
CA LEU A 333 -12.73 4.29 9.10
C LEU A 333 -11.81 5.52 9.11
N HIS A 334 -10.49 5.26 9.12
CA HIS A 334 -9.45 6.27 9.28
C HIS A 334 -8.37 6.11 8.19
N PRO A 335 -8.62 6.48 6.92
CA PRO A 335 -7.61 6.40 5.87
C PRO A 335 -6.36 7.19 6.24
N VAL A 336 -5.20 6.59 6.03
CA VAL A 336 -3.88 7.22 6.28
C VAL A 336 -3.73 8.49 5.43
N GLY A 337 -4.25 8.45 4.20
CA GLY A 337 -4.19 9.55 3.23
C GLY A 337 -5.17 10.70 3.49
N GLY A 338 -6.09 10.60 4.45
CA GLY A 338 -7.03 11.68 4.76
C GLY A 338 -8.27 11.25 5.54
N ALA A 339 -8.68 12.09 6.48
CA ALA A 339 -9.85 11.80 7.31
C ALA A 339 -11.15 11.84 6.52
N LEU A 340 -12.07 10.93 6.84
CA LEU A 340 -13.42 10.91 6.28
C LEU A 340 -14.22 12.13 6.78
N ALA A 341 -15.08 12.68 5.93
CA ALA A 341 -15.97 13.79 6.25
C ALA A 341 -17.28 13.28 6.88
N VAL A 342 -17.76 13.93 7.94
CA VAL A 342 -19.10 13.67 8.52
C VAL A 342 -19.96 14.91 8.42
N THR A 343 -21.15 14.75 7.87
CA THR A 343 -22.19 15.78 7.85
C THR A 343 -23.40 15.30 8.65
N TRP A 344 -23.80 16.08 9.64
CA TRP A 344 -25.00 15.82 10.42
C TRP A 344 -26.15 16.70 9.94
N ARG A 345 -27.35 16.14 9.82
CA ARG A 345 -28.59 16.86 9.48
C ARG A 345 -29.68 16.54 10.48
N LEU A 346 -30.42 17.55 10.90
CA LEU A 346 -31.63 17.44 11.70
C LEU A 346 -32.80 17.99 10.90
N ASP A 347 -33.81 17.17 10.65
CA ASP A 347 -34.97 17.47 9.80
C ASP A 347 -34.56 18.07 8.44
N GLY A 348 -33.52 17.48 7.85
CA GLY A 348 -32.94 17.91 6.57
C GLY A 348 -31.99 19.12 6.65
N ARG A 349 -31.90 19.82 7.78
CA ARG A 349 -31.00 20.98 7.96
C ARG A 349 -29.64 20.56 8.49
N THR A 350 -28.57 20.99 7.82
CA THR A 350 -27.19 20.70 8.25
C THR A 350 -26.86 21.38 9.58
N LEU A 351 -26.35 20.61 10.53
CA LEU A 351 -25.84 21.10 11.82
C LEU A 351 -24.40 21.63 11.67
N PRO A 352 -24.00 22.68 12.41
CA PRO A 352 -22.66 23.26 12.33
C PRO A 352 -21.62 22.44 13.13
N THR A 353 -21.57 21.12 12.93
CA THR A 353 -20.71 20.19 13.67
C THR A 353 -19.30 20.10 13.12
N ARG A 354 -19.06 20.63 11.92
CA ARG A 354 -17.73 20.77 11.29
C ARG A 354 -16.91 19.46 11.29
N GLY A 355 -17.58 18.34 11.00
CA GLY A 355 -16.94 17.01 10.91
C GLY A 355 -16.87 16.23 12.22
N ALA A 356 -17.48 16.70 13.31
CA ALA A 356 -17.52 15.95 14.57
C ALA A 356 -18.16 14.57 14.39
N ARG A 357 -17.57 13.57 15.08
CA ARG A 357 -18.05 12.17 15.10
C ARG A 357 -19.28 11.96 15.99
N SER A 358 -19.65 12.98 16.76
CA SER A 358 -20.80 12.94 17.66
C SER A 358 -21.52 14.27 17.74
N VAL A 359 -22.81 14.23 18.06
CA VAL A 359 -23.68 15.38 18.30
C VAL A 359 -24.40 15.22 19.63
N ASP A 360 -24.23 16.21 20.50
CA ASP A 360 -25.07 16.34 21.68
C ASP A 360 -26.41 16.97 21.28
N LEU A 361 -27.51 16.27 21.55
CA LEU A 361 -28.86 16.73 21.19
C LEU A 361 -29.46 17.70 22.20
N ARG A 362 -28.99 17.69 23.46
CA ARG A 362 -29.54 18.53 24.55
C ARG A 362 -29.51 20.03 24.23
N PRO A 363 -28.42 20.59 23.66
CA PRO A 363 -28.37 22.02 23.32
C PRO A 363 -29.33 22.42 22.19
N LEU A 364 -29.81 21.46 21.39
CA LEU A 364 -30.65 21.74 20.22
C LEU A 364 -32.10 22.10 20.59
N ARG A 365 -32.53 21.79 21.83
CA ARG A 365 -33.86 22.13 22.39
C ARG A 365 -35.00 21.79 21.42
N LEU A 366 -35.07 20.52 21.03
CA LEU A 366 -36.04 20.00 20.07
C LEU A 366 -37.48 20.20 20.59
N SER A 367 -38.38 20.55 19.69
CA SER A 367 -39.82 20.64 19.98
C SER A 367 -40.42 19.26 20.26
N PRO A 368 -41.56 19.15 20.95
CA PRO A 368 -42.25 17.87 21.09
C PRO A 368 -42.58 17.24 19.73
N GLY A 369 -42.43 15.91 19.64
CA GLY A 369 -42.70 15.13 18.43
C GLY A 369 -41.43 14.50 17.82
N PRO A 370 -41.58 13.57 16.88
CA PRO A 370 -40.45 12.88 16.27
C PRO A 370 -39.68 13.81 15.33
N HIS A 371 -38.35 13.76 15.43
CA HIS A 371 -37.39 14.44 14.58
C HIS A 371 -36.52 13.42 13.85
N THR A 372 -36.02 13.78 12.66
CA THR A 372 -35.12 12.93 11.88
C THR A 372 -33.69 13.45 11.99
N LEU A 373 -32.82 12.67 12.62
CA LEU A 373 -31.37 12.94 12.65
C LEU A 373 -30.67 12.03 11.64
N THR A 374 -29.75 12.57 10.86
CA THR A 374 -28.99 11.82 9.87
C THR A 374 -27.51 12.15 9.97
N ALA A 375 -26.65 11.15 9.92
CA ALA A 375 -25.21 11.31 9.73
C ALA A 375 -24.80 10.71 8.38
N THR A 376 -24.19 11.51 7.53
CA THR A 376 -23.60 11.08 6.26
C THR A 376 -22.08 11.12 6.39
N VAL A 377 -21.45 9.97 6.20
CA VAL A 377 -19.99 9.80 6.15
C VAL A 377 -19.58 9.65 4.69
N THR A 378 -18.65 10.49 4.24
CA THR A 378 -18.14 10.49 2.87
C THR A 378 -16.63 10.49 2.88
N ASP A 379 -16.02 9.70 2.00
CA ASP A 379 -14.60 9.81 1.68
C ASP A 379 -14.40 10.94 0.64
N PRO A 380 -13.74 12.06 1.02
CA PRO A 380 -13.57 13.20 0.15
C PRO A 380 -12.41 13.03 -0.85
N THR A 381 -11.74 11.88 -0.88
CA THR A 381 -10.49 11.65 -1.62
C THR A 381 -10.46 12.31 -3.02
N PRO A 382 -9.33 12.94 -3.40
CA PRO A 382 -9.18 13.45 -4.76
C PRO A 382 -9.01 12.34 -5.80
N PHE A 383 -8.77 11.10 -5.38
CA PHE A 383 -8.54 9.95 -6.27
C PHE A 383 -9.79 9.49 -7.03
N VAL A 384 -10.98 9.97 -6.68
CA VAL A 384 -12.24 9.59 -7.34
C VAL A 384 -12.89 10.83 -7.93
N ARG A 385 -13.12 10.90 -9.24
CA ARG A 385 -13.83 12.03 -9.87
C ARG A 385 -15.24 11.71 -10.31
N ASP A 386 -15.59 10.43 -10.46
CA ASP A 386 -16.92 10.02 -10.84
C ASP A 386 -17.93 10.26 -9.71
N PRO A 387 -18.93 11.14 -9.89
CA PRO A 387 -19.98 11.35 -8.90
C PRO A 387 -20.79 10.09 -8.58
N ALA A 388 -20.94 9.16 -9.54
CA ALA A 388 -21.64 7.90 -9.29
C ALA A 388 -20.86 7.02 -8.31
N VAL A 389 -19.52 6.98 -8.44
CA VAL A 389 -18.65 6.29 -7.49
C VAL A 389 -18.66 7.00 -6.14
N ARG A 390 -18.55 8.33 -6.10
CA ARG A 390 -18.64 9.11 -4.84
C ARG A 390 -19.96 8.91 -4.10
N ALA A 391 -21.07 8.85 -4.81
CA ALA A 391 -22.40 8.63 -4.24
C ALA A 391 -22.66 7.16 -3.86
N SER A 392 -21.82 6.23 -4.32
CA SER A 392 -21.96 4.82 -4.01
C SER A 392 -21.66 4.52 -2.55
N ALA A 393 -22.17 3.37 -2.09
CA ALA A 393 -21.88 2.76 -0.82
C ALA A 393 -20.38 2.61 -0.47
N ALA A 394 -19.48 2.58 -1.47
CA ALA A 394 -18.06 2.48 -1.22
C ALA A 394 -17.47 3.80 -0.67
N LEU A 395 -18.01 4.95 -1.10
CA LEU A 395 -17.44 6.28 -0.78
C LEU A 395 -18.39 7.14 0.05
N THR A 396 -19.68 6.78 0.15
CA THR A 396 -20.67 7.48 0.98
C THR A 396 -21.59 6.50 1.71
N ARG A 397 -21.76 6.70 3.01
CA ARG A 397 -22.69 5.95 3.86
C ARG A 397 -23.52 6.91 4.69
N THR A 398 -24.77 6.53 4.95
CA THR A 398 -25.69 7.33 5.75
C THR A 398 -26.40 6.44 6.75
N VAL A 399 -26.52 6.94 7.97
CA VAL A 399 -27.35 6.36 9.03
C VAL A 399 -28.35 7.41 9.50
N THR A 400 -29.56 6.97 9.83
CA THR A 400 -30.67 7.83 10.22
C THR A 400 -31.29 7.32 11.51
N TRP A 401 -31.62 8.24 12.42
CA TRP A 401 -32.32 7.98 13.66
C TRP A 401 -33.62 8.78 13.72
N THR A 402 -34.63 8.18 14.34
CA THR A 402 -35.78 8.91 14.85
C THR A 402 -35.45 9.39 16.27
N VAL A 403 -35.46 10.70 16.49
CA VAL A 403 -35.26 11.31 17.80
C VAL A 403 -36.63 11.73 18.34
N ASP A 404 -37.00 11.24 19.52
CA ASP A 404 -38.23 11.62 20.20
C ASP A 404 -37.92 12.24 21.57
N PRO A 405 -38.12 13.56 21.73
CA PRO A 405 -37.89 14.26 23.00
C PRO A 405 -38.76 13.77 24.17
N ALA A 406 -39.83 13.02 23.92
CA ALA A 406 -40.64 12.39 24.98
C ALA A 406 -39.95 11.19 25.62
N LEU A 407 -38.93 10.62 24.97
CA LEU A 407 -38.17 9.49 25.50
C LEU A 407 -37.04 9.97 26.42
N THR A 408 -36.87 9.26 27.52
CA THR A 408 -35.74 9.44 28.44
C THR A 408 -34.65 8.43 28.14
N THR A 409 -33.42 8.89 27.97
CA THR A 409 -32.27 8.02 27.77
C THR A 409 -31.90 7.32 29.07
N ALA A 410 -31.90 5.99 29.05
CA ALA A 410 -31.28 5.21 30.10
C ALA A 410 -29.78 5.55 30.14
N ARG A 411 -29.31 6.01 31.30
CA ARG A 411 -27.87 6.23 31.51
C ARG A 411 -27.17 4.89 31.58
N ASP A 412 -26.07 4.78 30.84
CA ASP A 412 -25.14 3.68 30.94
C ASP A 412 -23.96 4.10 31.83
N GLY A 413 -23.45 3.15 32.62
CA GLY A 413 -22.27 3.34 33.49
C GLY A 413 -20.95 3.28 32.72
N THR A 414 -20.99 3.49 31.40
CA THR A 414 -19.85 3.33 30.50
C THR A 414 -18.74 4.30 30.90
N VAL A 415 -17.59 3.73 31.26
CA VAL A 415 -16.41 4.49 31.65
C VAL A 415 -15.63 4.87 30.39
N PRO A 416 -15.10 6.10 30.28
CA PRO A 416 -14.23 6.48 29.18
C PRO A 416 -12.99 5.57 29.07
N ALA A 417 -12.84 4.90 27.93
CA ALA A 417 -11.67 4.10 27.56
C ALA A 417 -11.44 4.16 26.04
N PHE A 418 -10.24 3.79 25.59
CA PHE A 418 -9.96 3.65 24.15
C PHE A 418 -10.57 2.36 23.61
N THR A 419 -11.16 2.41 22.42
CA THR A 419 -11.85 1.27 21.79
C THR A 419 -11.23 0.85 20.45
N GLY A 420 -10.50 1.75 19.80
CA GLY A 420 -9.82 1.51 18.53
C GLY A 420 -8.75 2.58 18.32
N HIS A 421 -7.62 2.24 17.71
CA HIS A 421 -6.56 3.19 17.49
C HIS A 421 -5.57 2.74 16.41
N THR A 422 -4.80 3.68 15.86
CA THR A 422 -3.66 3.34 15.00
C THR A 422 -2.69 2.46 15.80
N PRO A 423 -2.13 1.37 15.24
CA PRO A 423 -1.21 0.50 15.99
C PRO A 423 -0.04 1.27 16.64
N VAL A 424 0.28 0.97 17.90
CA VAL A 424 1.32 1.66 18.69
C VAL A 424 2.73 1.05 18.53
N GLY A 425 2.84 -0.13 17.91
CA GLY A 425 4.08 -0.89 17.81
C GLY A 425 4.98 -0.51 16.63
N ALA A 426 4.47 0.21 15.63
CA ALA A 426 5.22 0.64 14.46
C ALA A 426 5.20 2.18 14.36
N PRO A 427 6.29 2.82 13.90
CA PRO A 427 6.28 4.25 13.62
C PRO A 427 5.20 4.64 12.62
N VAL A 428 4.59 5.80 12.83
CA VAL A 428 3.67 6.42 11.88
C VAL A 428 4.38 7.54 11.12
N GLY A 429 4.11 7.68 9.82
CA GLY A 429 4.71 8.75 9.02
C GLY A 429 4.19 10.12 9.43
N ALA A 430 5.03 11.15 9.32
CA ALA A 430 4.67 12.53 9.64
C ALA A 430 3.59 13.14 8.72
N ARG A 431 3.16 12.38 7.71
CA ARG A 431 2.12 12.76 6.76
C ARG A 431 0.85 11.91 6.84
N SER A 432 0.73 11.10 7.90
CA SER A 432 -0.37 10.18 8.12
C SER A 432 -1.47 10.77 9.01
N VAL A 433 -2.68 10.23 8.89
CA VAL A 433 -3.72 10.36 9.91
C VAL A 433 -3.50 9.32 11.00
N VAL A 434 -3.45 9.76 12.26
CA VAL A 434 -3.43 8.90 13.46
C VAL A 434 -4.78 8.99 14.15
N HIS A 435 -5.36 7.87 14.56
CA HIS A 435 -6.66 7.84 15.22
C HIS A 435 -6.63 7.20 16.61
N ALA A 436 -7.57 7.64 17.46
CA ALA A 436 -7.81 7.11 18.79
C ALA A 436 -9.31 7.23 19.15
N ASP A 437 -10.07 6.18 18.86
CA ASP A 437 -11.49 6.05 19.19
C ASP A 437 -11.69 5.73 20.66
N THR A 438 -12.84 6.12 21.19
CA THR A 438 -13.20 5.88 22.59
C THR A 438 -14.57 5.29 22.72
N THR A 439 -14.85 4.72 23.88
CA THR A 439 -16.20 4.36 24.34
C THR A 439 -17.19 5.52 24.18
N HIS A 440 -18.48 5.21 24.10
CA HIS A 440 -19.53 6.18 23.83
C HIS A 440 -20.60 6.27 24.94
N PRO A 441 -20.27 6.82 26.12
CA PRO A 441 -21.26 7.09 27.17
C PRO A 441 -22.42 7.93 26.64
N THR A 442 -23.65 7.56 27.00
CA THR A 442 -24.87 8.21 26.50
C THR A 442 -24.94 9.72 26.79
N GLY A 443 -24.33 10.17 27.89
CA GLY A 443 -24.38 11.56 28.35
C GLY A 443 -23.28 12.49 27.82
N ARG A 444 -22.23 11.97 27.15
CA ARG A 444 -21.12 12.79 26.60
C ARG A 444 -20.21 11.97 25.69
N ALA A 445 -19.60 12.64 24.72
CA ALA A 445 -18.42 12.11 24.02
C ALA A 445 -17.15 12.36 24.87
N PRO A 446 -16.34 11.34 25.19
CA PRO A 446 -15.06 11.54 25.84
C PRO A 446 -14.11 12.30 24.93
N ALA A 447 -13.52 13.41 25.39
CA ALA A 447 -12.58 14.20 24.59
C ALA A 447 -11.17 13.61 24.62
N VAL A 448 -10.44 13.65 23.51
CA VAL A 448 -9.05 13.17 23.41
C VAL A 448 -8.15 14.37 23.23
N ARG A 449 -7.12 14.42 24.08
CA ARG A 449 -6.10 15.46 24.06
C ARG A 449 -4.83 14.91 23.45
N TRP A 450 -4.45 15.48 22.32
CA TRP A 450 -3.24 15.12 21.61
C TRP A 450 -2.07 15.98 22.04
N ARG A 451 -0.89 15.37 22.16
CA ARG A 451 0.37 16.09 22.34
C ARG A 451 1.45 15.56 21.41
N LEU A 452 2.22 16.46 20.82
CA LEU A 452 3.44 16.15 20.07
C LEU A 452 4.63 16.68 20.87
N ASP A 453 5.55 15.79 21.24
CA ASP A 453 6.69 16.07 22.13
C ASP A 453 6.26 16.77 23.43
N GLY A 454 5.16 16.30 24.02
CA GLY A 454 4.56 16.86 25.24
C GLY A 454 3.80 18.18 25.06
N ARG A 455 3.84 18.82 23.89
CA ARG A 455 3.08 20.06 23.60
C ARG A 455 1.69 19.73 23.09
N LEU A 456 0.67 20.35 23.68
CA LEU A 456 -0.72 20.19 23.23
C LEU A 456 -0.85 20.62 21.76
N VAL A 457 -1.47 19.78 20.95
CA VAL A 457 -1.83 20.11 19.56
C VAL A 457 -3.34 20.25 19.45
N THR A 458 -3.77 21.27 18.72
CA THR A 458 -5.19 21.54 18.52
C THR A 458 -5.70 20.61 17.43
N THR A 459 -6.64 19.74 17.77
CA THR A 459 -7.44 19.04 16.77
C THR A 459 -8.56 19.96 16.30
N GLY A 460 -9.03 19.73 15.09
CA GLY A 460 -10.30 20.30 14.66
C GLY A 460 -11.47 19.78 15.52
N PRO A 461 -12.72 20.04 15.09
CA PRO A 461 -13.93 19.54 15.73
C PRO A 461 -14.02 17.99 15.79
N ASN A 462 -13.24 17.30 14.96
CA ASN A 462 -12.94 15.89 15.11
C ASN A 462 -11.63 15.76 15.91
N ASP A 463 -11.73 15.29 17.16
CA ASP A 463 -10.59 15.04 18.04
C ASP A 463 -10.18 13.56 18.08
N ARG A 464 -10.87 12.68 17.32
CA ARG A 464 -10.52 11.26 17.16
C ARG A 464 -9.39 11.05 16.17
N ASP A 465 -9.36 11.86 15.12
CA ASP A 465 -8.35 11.83 14.07
C ASP A 465 -7.41 13.03 14.19
N LEU A 466 -6.11 12.77 14.17
CA LEU A 466 -5.08 13.78 14.04
C LEU A 466 -4.37 13.61 12.70
N ASP A 467 -4.60 14.54 11.78
CA ASP A 467 -3.84 14.63 10.53
C ASP A 467 -2.49 15.31 10.79
N LEU A 468 -1.41 14.53 10.81
CA LEU A 468 -0.06 15.05 11.10
C LEU A 468 0.45 16.03 10.05
N ARG A 469 -0.13 16.05 8.82
CA ARG A 469 0.20 17.04 7.78
C ARG A 469 -0.22 18.46 8.15
N SER A 470 -1.18 18.59 9.07
CA SER A 470 -1.63 19.89 9.58
C SER A 470 -0.66 20.48 10.62
N LEU A 471 0.30 19.70 11.10
CA LEU A 471 1.23 20.10 12.13
C LEU A 471 2.59 20.51 11.53
N PRO A 472 3.23 21.55 12.07
CA PRO A 472 4.61 21.89 11.73
C PRO A 472 5.56 20.92 12.43
N THR A 473 5.85 19.78 11.80
CA THR A 473 6.78 18.77 12.32
C THR A 473 8.17 19.00 11.75
N ARG A 474 9.20 19.02 12.62
CA ARG A 474 10.60 19.11 12.19
C ARG A 474 11.05 17.73 11.68
N THR A 475 12.14 17.68 10.93
CA THR A 475 12.73 16.39 10.56
C THR A 475 13.33 15.71 11.78
N GLY A 476 12.96 14.45 12.02
CA GLY A 476 13.43 13.64 13.14
C GLY A 476 12.36 12.68 13.65
N THR A 477 12.60 12.10 14.81
CA THR A 477 11.66 11.22 15.51
C THR A 477 10.96 12.01 16.60
N HIS A 478 9.64 11.89 16.69
CA HIS A 478 8.80 12.61 17.64
C HIS A 478 7.92 11.65 18.44
N THR A 479 7.49 12.07 19.62
CA THR A 479 6.55 11.31 20.45
C THR A 479 5.17 11.93 20.37
N LEU A 480 4.19 11.18 19.87
CA LEU A 480 2.79 11.56 19.86
C LEU A 480 2.04 10.83 20.96
N THR A 481 1.25 11.54 21.76
CA THR A 481 0.40 10.93 22.79
C THR A 481 -1.06 11.36 22.63
N ALA A 482 -1.99 10.45 22.85
CA ALA A 482 -3.42 10.73 22.97
C ALA A 482 -3.89 10.34 24.37
N ARG A 483 -4.50 11.27 25.11
CA ARG A 483 -5.06 11.01 26.44
C ARG A 483 -6.55 11.33 26.47
N ILE A 484 -7.35 10.44 27.07
CA ILE A 484 -8.77 10.73 27.31
C ILE A 484 -8.89 11.72 28.47
N ALA A 485 -9.50 12.87 28.21
CA ALA A 485 -9.58 13.97 29.16
C ALA A 485 -10.32 13.55 30.46
N GLY A 486 -9.66 13.75 31.59
CA GLY A 486 -10.20 13.40 32.91
C GLY A 486 -9.97 11.94 33.33
N THR A 487 -9.09 11.22 32.64
CA THR A 487 -8.66 9.85 32.97
C THR A 487 -7.13 9.71 32.85
N ASP A 488 -6.62 8.54 33.26
CA ASP A 488 -5.23 8.15 33.09
C ASP A 488 -4.96 7.32 31.82
N GLU A 489 -6.00 7.04 31.02
CA GLU A 489 -5.90 6.34 29.73
C GLU A 489 -5.08 7.16 28.72
N GLU A 490 -3.93 6.62 28.29
CA GLU A 490 -3.02 7.27 27.35
C GLU A 490 -2.43 6.28 26.35
N LEU A 491 -2.42 6.66 25.07
CA LEU A 491 -1.73 5.96 23.98
C LEU A 491 -0.51 6.77 23.55
N THR A 492 0.54 6.07 23.10
CA THR A 492 1.79 6.69 22.63
C THR A 492 2.22 6.07 21.30
N TRP A 493 2.63 6.93 20.36
CA TRP A 493 3.21 6.56 19.07
C TRP A 493 4.54 7.25 18.85
N THR A 494 5.41 6.55 18.13
CA THR A 494 6.57 7.15 17.48
C THR A 494 6.11 7.75 16.15
N VAL A 495 6.31 9.05 15.96
CA VAL A 495 6.13 9.71 14.66
C VAL A 495 7.49 9.81 13.99
N ASP A 496 7.62 9.15 12.85
CA ASP A 496 8.79 9.28 11.99
C ASP A 496 8.58 10.42 11.00
N ALA A 497 9.34 11.49 11.18
CA ALA A 497 9.41 12.65 10.29
C ALA A 497 10.75 12.76 9.56
N ARG A 498 11.56 11.69 9.55
CA ARG A 498 12.82 11.64 8.80
C ARG A 498 12.69 10.61 7.67
N PRO A 499 12.49 11.08 6.41
CA PRO A 499 12.48 10.17 5.28
C PRO A 499 13.79 9.40 5.18
N ALA A 500 13.71 8.13 4.75
CA ALA A 500 14.89 7.34 4.43
C ALA A 500 15.83 8.07 3.45
N ALA A 501 17.13 7.90 3.64
CA ALA A 501 18.15 8.47 2.78
C ALA A 501 18.50 7.51 1.64
N VAL A 502 18.82 8.06 0.46
CA VAL A 502 19.33 7.28 -0.67
C VAL A 502 20.62 7.87 -1.23
N SER A 503 21.55 6.97 -1.52
CA SER A 503 22.79 7.24 -2.24
C SER A 503 22.78 6.50 -3.58
N TYR A 504 23.52 7.02 -4.55
CA TYR A 504 23.72 6.35 -5.83
C TYR A 504 25.21 6.04 -6.04
N ALA A 505 25.47 4.96 -6.76
CA ALA A 505 26.79 4.65 -7.32
C ALA A 505 26.63 4.42 -8.83
N LEU A 506 27.50 5.03 -9.64
CA LEU A 506 27.50 4.88 -11.08
C LEU A 506 28.71 4.07 -11.55
N SER A 507 28.63 3.45 -12.73
CA SER A 507 29.83 2.99 -13.44
C SER A 507 30.78 4.15 -13.72
N ALA A 508 32.06 3.85 -13.96
CA ALA A 508 33.08 4.87 -14.20
C ALA A 508 32.71 5.76 -15.41
N PRO A 509 32.56 7.08 -15.23
CA PRO A 509 32.33 8.01 -16.33
C PRO A 509 33.63 8.34 -17.06
N LEU A 510 33.53 8.77 -18.32
CA LEU A 510 34.65 9.41 -19.02
C LEU A 510 35.07 10.71 -18.35
N ARG A 511 34.09 11.47 -17.88
CA ARG A 511 34.31 12.77 -17.28
C ARG A 511 33.19 13.10 -16.29
N THR A 512 33.58 13.68 -15.16
CA THR A 512 32.65 14.31 -14.22
C THR A 512 32.77 15.82 -14.32
N VAL A 513 31.64 16.51 -14.43
CA VAL A 513 31.55 17.96 -14.57
C VAL A 513 30.74 18.52 -13.40
N GLY A 514 31.41 19.28 -12.54
CA GLY A 514 30.78 20.05 -11.47
C GLY A 514 30.62 21.51 -11.89
N ARG A 515 29.40 22.06 -11.79
CA ARG A 515 29.13 23.50 -11.98
C ARG A 515 28.37 24.03 -10.77
N HIS A 516 28.75 25.19 -10.28
CA HIS A 516 28.10 25.79 -9.11
C HIS A 516 26.59 26.00 -9.37
N GLY A 517 25.76 25.52 -8.43
CA GLY A 517 24.30 25.63 -8.51
C GLY A 517 23.62 24.70 -9.53
N ARG A 518 24.35 23.76 -10.14
CA ARG A 518 23.77 22.73 -11.03
C ARG A 518 24.05 21.33 -10.49
N PRO A 519 23.23 20.32 -10.85
CA PRO A 519 23.55 18.94 -10.54
C PRO A 519 24.87 18.53 -11.18
N VAL A 520 25.57 17.58 -10.54
CA VAL A 520 26.79 16.99 -11.10
C VAL A 520 26.43 16.27 -12.40
N GLU A 521 27.23 16.49 -13.43
CA GLU A 521 27.07 15.86 -14.74
C GLU A 521 28.13 14.77 -14.95
N TYR A 522 27.70 13.61 -15.42
CA TYR A 522 28.55 12.47 -15.73
C TYR A 522 28.47 12.16 -17.22
N VAL A 523 29.62 12.18 -17.90
CA VAL A 523 29.71 11.94 -19.35
C VAL A 523 30.15 10.51 -19.62
N TYR A 524 29.48 9.83 -20.53
CA TYR A 524 29.82 8.47 -20.99
C TYR A 524 29.83 8.41 -22.52
N ASP A 525 30.67 7.56 -23.09
CA ASP A 525 30.70 7.16 -24.51
C ASP A 525 29.91 5.88 -24.77
N GLY A 526 29.06 5.46 -23.83
CA GLY A 526 28.30 4.23 -23.92
C GLY A 526 27.32 4.03 -22.76
N PRO A 527 26.76 2.82 -22.62
CA PRO A 527 25.90 2.45 -21.50
C PRO A 527 26.53 2.75 -20.15
N PHE A 528 25.70 3.13 -19.17
CA PHE A 528 26.13 3.27 -17.79
C PHE A 528 25.25 2.42 -16.86
N THR A 529 25.73 2.17 -15.66
CA THR A 529 24.96 1.48 -14.62
C THR A 529 24.77 2.37 -13.41
N MET A 530 23.65 2.18 -12.70
CA MET A 530 23.30 2.90 -11.49
C MET A 530 22.85 1.91 -10.42
N ARG A 531 23.49 1.98 -9.26
CA ARG A 531 22.98 1.36 -8.03
C ARG A 531 22.35 2.43 -7.17
N LEU A 532 21.14 2.18 -6.66
CA LEU A 532 20.57 2.93 -5.55
C LEU A 532 20.71 2.13 -4.26
N THR A 533 21.17 2.78 -3.20
CA THR A 533 21.28 2.18 -1.87
C THR A 533 20.59 3.09 -0.88
N ALA A 534 19.46 2.61 -0.37
CA ALA A 534 18.68 3.28 0.65
C ALA A 534 19.11 2.86 2.05
N ARG A 535 18.96 3.77 3.02
CA ARG A 535 19.15 3.53 4.44
C ARG A 535 18.12 4.33 5.20
N ASP A 536 17.53 3.71 6.21
CA ASP A 536 16.59 4.36 7.11
C ASP A 536 17.08 4.27 8.56
N ASP A 537 16.59 5.16 9.42
CA ASP A 537 16.85 5.09 10.86
C ASP A 537 15.74 4.35 11.63
N GLN A 538 14.68 3.95 10.92
CA GLN A 538 13.63 3.04 11.40
C GLN A 538 13.78 1.64 10.78
N GLU A 539 13.15 0.65 11.41
CA GLU A 539 13.01 -0.69 10.84
C GLU A 539 11.98 -0.72 9.72
N GLY A 540 12.17 -1.63 8.77
CA GLY A 540 11.29 -1.84 7.62
C GLY A 540 12.00 -1.63 6.29
N ALA A 541 11.42 -2.15 5.20
CA ALA A 541 12.01 -2.01 3.88
C ALA A 541 11.80 -0.59 3.33
N VAL A 542 12.77 -0.14 2.52
CA VAL A 542 12.71 1.15 1.83
C VAL A 542 12.59 0.89 0.33
N VAL A 543 11.57 1.49 -0.29
CA VAL A 543 11.39 1.46 -1.73
C VAL A 543 12.16 2.62 -2.35
N SER A 544 13.10 2.33 -3.24
CA SER A 544 13.80 3.36 -4.01
C SER A 544 13.10 3.57 -5.36
N GLN A 545 13.02 4.81 -5.81
CA GLN A 545 12.46 5.16 -7.11
C GLN A 545 13.41 6.09 -7.87
N PHE A 546 13.37 6.02 -9.19
CA PHE A 546 14.01 7.00 -10.07
C PHE A 546 13.07 7.43 -11.18
N ARG A 547 13.40 8.54 -11.86
CA ARG A 547 12.76 8.93 -13.12
C ARG A 547 13.77 9.58 -14.05
N VAL A 548 13.51 9.48 -15.34
CA VAL A 548 14.35 10.05 -16.40
C VAL A 548 13.59 11.20 -17.04
N ASP A 549 14.19 12.38 -17.08
CA ASP A 549 13.63 13.59 -17.72
C ASP A 549 12.21 13.95 -17.26
N GLY A 550 11.87 13.60 -16.01
CA GLY A 550 10.55 13.82 -15.43
C GLY A 550 9.47 12.79 -15.82
N ASP A 551 9.80 11.77 -16.63
CA ASP A 551 8.84 10.79 -17.17
C ASP A 551 8.49 9.67 -16.16
N GLY A 552 7.69 10.05 -15.15
CA GLY A 552 7.07 9.11 -14.20
C GLY A 552 8.03 8.47 -13.21
N TRP A 553 7.60 8.27 -11.96
CA TRP A 553 8.43 7.57 -10.98
C TRP A 553 8.42 6.06 -11.24
N TYR A 554 9.61 5.49 -11.40
CA TYR A 554 9.86 4.09 -11.64
C TYR A 554 10.52 3.46 -10.42
N THR A 555 9.99 2.33 -9.96
CA THR A 555 10.53 1.59 -8.82
C THR A 555 11.83 0.90 -9.19
N TYR A 556 12.88 1.17 -8.42
CA TYR A 556 14.18 0.56 -8.58
C TYR A 556 14.17 -0.84 -7.97
N TYR A 557 14.56 -1.84 -8.78
CA TYR A 557 14.60 -3.25 -8.39
C TYR A 557 15.91 -3.94 -8.76
N GLY A 558 16.97 -3.20 -9.07
CA GLY A 558 18.21 -3.80 -9.59
C GLY A 558 18.19 -3.95 -11.12
N TRP A 559 18.55 -5.11 -11.67
CA TRP A 559 18.62 -5.32 -13.12
C TRP A 559 18.48 -6.77 -13.56
N PRO A 560 17.77 -7.04 -14.67
CA PRO A 560 16.34 -6.80 -14.89
C PRO A 560 15.47 -7.75 -14.02
N THR A 561 16.10 -8.75 -13.41
CA THR A 561 15.53 -9.78 -12.52
C THR A 561 16.44 -10.10 -11.33
N ASP A 562 17.67 -9.53 -11.28
CA ASP A 562 18.61 -9.62 -10.15
C ASP A 562 18.56 -8.32 -9.33
N ALA A 563 18.10 -8.42 -8.08
CA ALA A 563 17.95 -7.29 -7.17
C ALA A 563 19.31 -6.68 -6.75
N ASP A 564 20.37 -7.48 -6.82
CA ASP A 564 21.73 -7.08 -6.47
C ASP A 564 22.49 -6.52 -7.66
N ALA A 565 22.01 -6.62 -8.90
CA ALA A 565 22.65 -6.02 -10.05
C ALA A 565 22.34 -4.51 -10.18
N PRO A 566 23.30 -3.65 -10.57
CA PRO A 566 23.02 -2.25 -10.81
C PRO A 566 22.18 -2.07 -12.08
N PHE A 567 21.21 -1.15 -12.05
CA PHE A 567 20.31 -0.87 -13.17
C PHE A 567 21.11 -0.31 -14.35
N ARG A 568 20.96 -0.92 -15.53
CA ARG A 568 21.71 -0.54 -16.73
C ARG A 568 20.89 0.43 -17.58
N PHE A 569 21.50 1.53 -17.98
CA PHE A 569 20.91 2.50 -18.91
C PHE A 569 21.64 2.47 -20.25
N THR A 570 20.88 2.61 -21.33
CA THR A 570 21.37 2.62 -22.71
C THR A 570 20.57 3.62 -23.55
N PRO A 571 21.18 4.24 -24.59
CA PRO A 571 20.45 5.13 -25.50
C PRO A 571 19.26 4.46 -26.19
N GLY A 572 19.33 3.16 -26.48
CA GLY A 572 18.30 2.42 -27.24
C GLY A 572 17.41 1.50 -26.40
N GLY A 573 17.70 1.34 -25.11
CA GLY A 573 17.16 0.24 -24.31
C GLY A 573 17.91 -1.08 -24.55
N THR A 574 17.85 -1.99 -23.57
CA THR A 574 18.41 -3.34 -23.66
C THR A 574 17.27 -4.34 -23.81
N VAL A 575 17.28 -5.15 -24.86
CA VAL A 575 16.28 -6.22 -25.07
C VAL A 575 16.67 -7.44 -24.25
N ILE A 576 15.78 -7.89 -23.36
CA ILE A 576 15.94 -9.09 -22.52
C ILE A 576 14.60 -9.80 -22.48
N ASP A 577 14.59 -11.09 -22.82
CA ASP A 577 13.38 -11.93 -22.96
C ASP A 577 12.27 -11.21 -23.74
N ASP A 578 12.65 -10.57 -24.84
CA ASP A 578 11.78 -9.79 -25.74
C ASP A 578 11.03 -8.61 -25.10
N LEU A 579 11.53 -8.09 -23.96
CA LEU A 579 11.15 -6.81 -23.37
C LEU A 579 12.31 -5.84 -23.38
N VAL A 580 12.02 -4.54 -23.35
CA VAL A 580 13.05 -3.49 -23.36
C VAL A 580 13.17 -2.87 -21.98
N TYR A 581 14.40 -2.88 -21.45
CA TYR A 581 14.73 -2.30 -20.15
C TYR A 581 15.77 -1.19 -20.29
N GLY A 582 15.74 -0.23 -19.37
CA GLY A 582 16.80 0.75 -19.22
C GLY A 582 17.06 1.63 -20.44
N LYS A 583 16.00 1.94 -21.19
CA LYS A 583 16.03 2.98 -22.21
C LYS A 583 16.18 4.34 -21.53
N LEU A 584 17.16 5.12 -21.96
CA LEU A 584 17.32 6.52 -21.57
C LEU A 584 16.45 7.42 -22.47
N GLY A 585 15.96 8.54 -21.96
CA GLY A 585 15.10 9.46 -22.70
C GLY A 585 13.68 8.93 -22.85
N ARG A 586 13.20 8.83 -24.10
CA ARG A 586 11.84 8.39 -24.37
C ARG A 586 11.70 6.90 -24.03
N SER A 587 10.85 6.57 -23.07
CA SER A 587 10.59 5.19 -22.68
C SER A 587 10.21 4.29 -23.85
N ARG A 588 10.71 3.05 -23.77
CA ARG A 588 10.54 1.96 -24.73
C ARG A 588 10.34 0.68 -23.92
N ALA A 589 9.19 0.02 -24.06
CA ALA A 589 8.86 -1.17 -23.26
C ALA A 589 9.00 -2.47 -24.07
N VAL A 590 8.82 -2.40 -25.39
CA VAL A 590 8.81 -3.55 -26.30
C VAL A 590 9.71 -3.33 -27.52
N PRO A 591 10.20 -4.40 -28.19
CA PRO A 591 11.15 -4.27 -29.29
C PRO A 591 10.62 -3.49 -30.51
N TRP A 592 9.31 -3.48 -30.76
CA TRP A 592 8.69 -2.77 -31.88
C TRP A 592 8.35 -1.30 -31.58
N ASP A 593 8.51 -0.85 -30.34
CA ASP A 593 8.48 0.58 -30.03
C ASP A 593 9.67 1.30 -30.71
N ASP A 594 9.55 2.62 -30.85
CA ASP A 594 10.58 3.50 -31.42
C ASP A 594 11.96 3.25 -30.80
N ALA A 595 12.87 2.71 -31.61
CA ALA A 595 14.20 2.32 -31.20
C ALA A 595 15.25 3.44 -31.37
N THR A 596 14.83 4.65 -31.79
CA THR A 596 15.72 5.79 -32.03
C THR A 596 16.57 6.06 -30.79
N PRO A 597 17.91 5.93 -30.86
CA PRO A 597 18.79 6.18 -29.71
C PRO A 597 18.63 7.61 -29.19
N ASP A 598 18.45 7.76 -27.88
CA ASP A 598 18.42 9.07 -27.23
C ASP A 598 19.80 9.35 -26.62
N TYR A 599 20.61 10.12 -27.35
CA TYR A 599 21.90 10.65 -26.90
C TYR A 599 21.74 12.07 -26.32
N GLY A 600 22.81 12.58 -25.72
CA GLY A 600 22.83 13.90 -25.10
C GLY A 600 22.58 13.85 -23.60
N THR A 601 22.19 14.99 -23.04
CA THR A 601 22.07 15.17 -21.59
C THR A 601 20.67 14.81 -21.09
N HIS A 602 20.60 13.87 -20.16
CA HIS A 602 19.41 13.44 -19.46
C HIS A 602 19.51 13.77 -17.97
N ARG A 603 18.36 14.09 -17.37
CA ARG A 603 18.23 14.28 -15.93
C ARG A 603 17.74 12.99 -15.29
N ILE A 604 18.51 12.49 -14.31
CA ILE A 604 18.09 11.39 -13.46
C ILE A 604 17.73 11.95 -12.10
N GLU A 605 16.47 11.78 -11.71
CA GLU A 605 15.99 12.07 -10.37
C GLU A 605 15.75 10.78 -9.61
N TYR A 606 16.00 10.77 -8.30
CA TYR A 606 15.81 9.60 -7.45
C TYR A 606 15.30 10.00 -6.07
N ARG A 607 14.51 9.12 -5.46
CA ARG A 607 13.91 9.31 -4.13
C ARG A 607 13.65 7.96 -3.44
N THR A 608 13.14 8.02 -2.22
CA THR A 608 12.79 6.89 -1.37
C THR A 608 11.37 7.02 -0.85
N ILE A 609 10.78 5.87 -0.51
CA ILE A 609 9.56 5.74 0.29
C ILE A 609 9.89 4.73 1.39
N ASP A 610 9.83 5.15 2.65
CA ASP A 610 10.09 4.27 3.80
C ASP A 610 8.83 3.51 4.25
N ALA A 611 9.00 2.60 5.22
CA ALA A 611 7.93 1.75 5.74
C ALA A 611 6.82 2.52 6.47
N ALA A 612 7.13 3.70 7.00
CA ALA A 612 6.17 4.64 7.60
C ALA A 612 5.39 5.44 6.54
N GLY A 613 5.83 5.39 5.28
CA GLY A 613 5.22 6.05 4.13
C GLY A 613 5.74 7.46 3.86
N ASN A 614 6.87 7.88 4.46
CA ASN A 614 7.45 9.17 4.13
C ASN A 614 8.15 9.09 2.76
N ILE A 615 7.82 10.07 1.91
CA ILE A 615 8.44 10.21 0.60
C ILE A 615 9.62 11.18 0.72
N GLY A 616 10.82 10.69 0.42
CA GLY A 616 12.03 11.49 0.40
C GLY A 616 11.99 12.58 -0.66
N ARG A 617 12.62 13.73 -0.36
CA ARG A 617 12.79 14.79 -1.37
C ARG A 617 13.64 14.27 -2.54
N PRO A 618 13.20 14.47 -3.80
CA PRO A 618 14.00 14.10 -4.96
C PRO A 618 15.39 14.72 -4.92
N ARG A 619 16.39 13.91 -5.24
CA ARG A 619 17.76 14.32 -5.55
C ARG A 619 18.02 14.03 -7.02
N GLU A 620 19.02 14.69 -7.60
CA GLU A 620 19.26 14.59 -9.04
C GLU A 620 20.75 14.63 -9.42
N PHE A 621 21.04 14.06 -10.58
CA PHE A 621 22.28 14.24 -11.33
C PHE A 621 21.99 14.26 -12.83
N LEU A 622 22.95 14.73 -13.62
CA LEU A 622 22.86 14.71 -15.09
C LEU A 622 23.75 13.61 -15.64
N VAL A 623 23.31 12.99 -16.73
CA VAL A 623 24.11 12.06 -17.53
C VAL A 623 24.13 12.53 -18.96
N THR A 624 25.31 12.64 -19.55
CA THR A 624 25.46 12.95 -20.98
C THR A 624 26.03 11.74 -21.70
N LEU A 625 25.24 11.16 -22.61
CA LEU A 625 25.72 10.10 -23.50
C LEU A 625 26.21 10.73 -24.81
N VAL A 626 27.49 10.53 -25.12
CA VAL A 626 28.12 11.03 -26.34
C VAL A 626 27.68 10.16 -27.52
N GLU A 627 27.36 10.81 -28.63
CA GLU A 627 27.06 10.11 -29.89
C GLU A 627 28.33 9.42 -30.42
N PRO A 628 28.24 8.15 -30.89
CA PRO A 628 29.39 7.37 -31.33
C PRO A 628 30.25 7.98 -32.44
#